data_AF-A0A3P3D6P6-F1
#
_entry.id   AF-A0A3P3D6P6-F1
#
_cell.length_a   1.000
_cell.length_b   1.000
_cell.length_c   1.000
_cell.angle_alpha   90.00
_cell.angle_beta   90.00
_cell.angle_gamma   90.00
#
_symmetry.space_group_name_H-M   'P 1'
#
loop_
_entity.id
_entity.type
_entity.pdbx_description
1 polymer ?
#
loop_
_entity_poly.entity_id
_entity_poly.type
_entity_poly.pdbx_seq_one_letter_code
_entity_poly.pdbx_strand_id
1 'polypeptide(L)'
;MFGMQIGTSTGLRDITAMRSMRAVAYITTGATSGSRHLPQFSIGRGMFFVIRTESGRRLPQVAWDEGSKTFSWWPPNGNPHVNTMDVVFMEYT
;
A
#
# COMPACT_ATOMS: atom_id res chain seq x y z
N MET A 1 -15.14 -10.19 -14.00
CA MET A 1 -15.33 -9.28 -12.85
C MET A 1 -14.06 -9.34 -12.01
N PHE A 2 -13.33 -8.24 -11.88
CA PHE A 2 -12.05 -8.22 -11.14
C PHE A 2 -12.30 -7.60 -9.76
N GLY A 3 -11.91 -8.30 -8.69
CA GLY A 3 -12.00 -7.83 -7.31
C GLY A 3 -10.75 -8.26 -6.55
N MET A 4 -10.34 -7.50 -5.54
CA MET A 4 -9.25 -7.87 -4.66
C MET A 4 -9.80 -8.54 -3.41
N GLN A 5 -9.22 -9.69 -3.07
CA GLN A 5 -9.52 -10.44 -1.87
C GLN A 5 -8.29 -10.38 -0.96
N ILE A 6 -8.49 -9.99 0.30
CA ILE A 6 -7.42 -9.99 1.31
C ILE A 6 -7.60 -11.22 2.18
N GLY A 7 -6.55 -12.03 2.28
CA GLY A 7 -6.46 -13.08 3.30
C GLY A 7 -6.15 -12.47 4.67
N THR A 8 -7.04 -12.68 5.63
CA THR A 8 -6.84 -12.37 7.05
C THR A 8 -6.63 -13.66 7.85
N SER A 9 -6.21 -13.55 9.11
CA SER A 9 -6.12 -14.69 10.03
C SER A 9 -7.47 -15.36 10.33
N THR A 10 -8.57 -14.71 9.95
CA THR A 10 -9.95 -15.17 10.17
C THR A 10 -10.65 -15.63 8.89
N GLY A 11 -9.95 -15.60 7.74
CA GLY A 11 -10.48 -16.06 6.46
C GLY A 11 -10.22 -15.08 5.32
N LEU A 12 -10.93 -15.28 4.21
CA LEU A 12 -10.85 -14.37 3.08
C LEU A 12 -11.89 -13.26 3.25
N ARG A 13 -11.47 -12.00 3.08
CA ARG A 13 -12.38 -10.86 2.98
C ARG A 13 -12.31 -10.26 1.59
N ASP A 14 -13.45 -10.22 0.92
CA ASP A 14 -13.61 -9.46 -0.29
C ASP A 14 -13.64 -7.97 0.05
N ILE A 15 -12.83 -7.16 -0.65
CA ILE A 15 -12.98 -5.71 -0.58
C ILE A 15 -14.01 -5.29 -1.61
N THR A 16 -15.29 -5.34 -1.24
CA THR A 16 -16.41 -4.94 -2.10
C THR A 16 -16.31 -3.47 -2.52
N ALA A 17 -15.60 -2.63 -1.76
CA ALA A 17 -15.40 -1.20 -2.01
C ALA A 17 -14.55 -0.88 -3.26
N MET A 18 -13.79 -1.84 -3.81
CA MET A 18 -12.95 -1.59 -4.99
C MET A 18 -13.75 -1.38 -6.28
N ARG A 19 -15.05 -1.72 -6.31
CA ARG A 19 -15.89 -1.57 -7.50
C ARG A 19 -16.08 -0.12 -7.93
N SER A 20 -15.86 0.82 -7.01
CA SER A 20 -15.99 2.26 -7.21
C SER A 20 -14.68 2.97 -6.89
N MET A 21 -13.54 2.37 -7.23
CA MET A 21 -12.23 2.99 -7.02
C MET A 21 -11.38 2.90 -8.29
N ARG A 22 -10.55 3.92 -8.50
CA ARG A 22 -9.53 3.96 -9.57
C ARG A 22 -8.13 4.08 -8.98
N ALA A 23 -7.17 3.37 -9.56
CA ALA A 23 -5.77 3.56 -9.21
C ALA A 23 -5.29 4.92 -9.75
N VAL A 24 -4.66 5.74 -8.89
CA VAL A 24 -4.11 7.06 -9.25
C VAL A 24 -2.59 7.11 -9.14
N ALA A 25 -2.00 6.19 -8.38
CA ALA A 25 -0.56 6.00 -8.33
C ALA A 25 -0.22 4.56 -8.02
N TYR A 26 0.95 4.15 -8.50
CA TYR A 26 1.58 2.88 -8.20
C TYR A 26 3.05 3.16 -7.91
N ILE A 27 3.58 2.61 -6.83
CA ILE A 27 5.01 2.67 -6.55
C ILE A 27 5.49 1.29 -6.13
N THR A 28 6.72 0.97 -6.53
CA THR A 28 7.48 -0.15 -5.95
C THR A 28 8.52 0.45 -5.03
N THR A 29 8.53 0.06 -3.75
CA THR A 29 9.51 0.55 -2.79
C THR A 29 10.82 -0.24 -2.87
N GLY A 30 11.92 0.36 -2.43
CA GLY A 30 13.20 -0.33 -2.27
C GLY A 30 13.34 -1.05 -0.92
N ALA A 31 14.47 -1.74 -0.75
CA ALA A 31 14.80 -2.55 0.43
C ALA A 31 15.16 -1.70 1.68
N THR A 32 15.48 -0.43 1.47
CA THR A 32 15.82 0.53 2.51
C THR A 32 14.67 1.50 2.75
N SER A 33 14.72 2.24 3.86
CA SER A 33 13.79 3.33 4.12
C SER A 33 13.79 4.35 2.98
N GLY A 34 12.63 4.92 2.70
CA GLY A 34 12.49 5.94 1.67
C GLY A 34 11.14 6.63 1.71
N SER A 35 10.97 7.59 0.81
CA SER A 35 9.72 8.32 0.65
C SER A 35 9.47 8.73 -0.79
N ARG A 36 8.20 9.02 -1.10
CA ARG A 36 7.73 9.47 -2.40
C ARG A 36 6.65 10.54 -2.24
N HIS A 37 6.85 11.68 -2.89
CA HIS A 37 5.83 12.71 -3.02
C HIS A 37 4.81 12.31 -4.10
N LEU A 38 3.52 12.34 -3.75
CA LEU A 38 2.39 11.88 -4.56
C LEU A 38 1.24 12.92 -4.50
N PRO A 39 1.38 14.07 -5.17
CA PRO A 39 0.40 15.16 -5.09
C PRO A 39 -0.99 14.78 -5.64
N GLN A 40 -1.08 13.73 -6.46
CA GLN A 40 -2.31 13.25 -7.05
C GLN A 40 -3.22 12.45 -6.10
N PHE A 41 -2.73 12.05 -4.93
CA PHE A 41 -3.49 11.24 -3.96
C PHE A 41 -3.91 12.04 -2.73
N SER A 42 -5.07 11.69 -2.16
CA SER A 42 -5.54 12.20 -0.88
C SER A 42 -6.25 11.10 -0.12
N ILE A 43 -5.94 10.93 1.16
CA ILE A 43 -6.63 9.97 2.01
C ILE A 43 -8.10 10.37 2.27
N GLY A 44 -8.45 11.65 2.10
CA GLY A 44 -9.83 12.11 2.12
C GLY A 44 -10.66 11.66 0.91
N ARG A 45 -9.99 11.21 -0.16
CA ARG A 45 -10.61 10.76 -1.43
C ARG A 45 -10.41 9.27 -1.70
N GLY A 46 -9.75 8.52 -0.80
CA GLY A 46 -9.33 7.18 -1.14
C GLY A 46 -8.54 6.46 -0.05
N MET A 47 -7.87 5.38 -0.46
CA MET A 47 -6.98 4.60 0.40
C MET A 47 -5.87 3.97 -0.44
N PHE A 48 -4.78 3.59 0.20
CA PHE A 48 -3.70 2.86 -0.43
C PHE A 48 -3.59 1.44 0.13
N PHE A 49 -3.13 0.53 -0.72
CA PHE A 49 -2.94 -0.88 -0.39
C PHE A 49 -1.48 -1.24 -0.54
N VAL A 50 -0.92 -1.83 0.51
CA VAL A 50 0.44 -2.38 0.50
C VAL A 50 0.35 -3.85 0.12
N ILE A 51 0.95 -4.19 -1.02
CA ILE A 51 0.98 -5.52 -1.60
C ILE A 51 2.41 -6.04 -1.46
N ARG A 52 2.57 -7.15 -0.74
CA ARG A 52 3.86 -7.82 -0.64
C ARG A 52 3.97 -8.85 -1.77
N THR A 53 5.06 -8.77 -2.54
CA THR A 53 5.37 -9.72 -3.61
C THR A 53 6.24 -10.89 -3.14
N GLU A 54 6.87 -10.78 -1.95
CA GLU A 54 7.82 -11.77 -1.42
C GLU A 54 7.28 -12.55 -0.21
N SER A 55 7.76 -13.78 -0.03
CA SER A 55 7.39 -14.64 1.11
C SER A 55 7.94 -14.10 2.44
N GLY A 56 7.07 -13.86 3.42
CA GLY A 56 7.47 -13.52 4.79
C GLY A 56 6.33 -12.98 5.65
N ARG A 57 6.51 -12.99 6.97
CA ARG A 57 5.42 -12.72 7.94
C ARG A 57 5.19 -11.26 8.31
N ARG A 58 6.15 -10.35 8.08
CA ARG A 58 6.04 -8.94 8.52
C ARG A 58 6.06 -7.98 7.35
N LEU A 59 5.01 -7.17 7.22
CA LEU A 59 4.97 -6.02 6.33
C LEU A 59 5.88 -4.91 6.89
N PRO A 60 6.53 -4.11 6.02
CA PRO A 60 7.25 -2.91 6.46
C PRO A 60 6.29 -1.89 7.07
N GLN A 61 6.85 -0.99 7.88
CA GLN A 61 6.09 0.13 8.40
C GLN A 61 5.94 1.16 7.28
N VAL A 62 4.73 1.70 7.13
CA VAL A 62 4.40 2.71 6.14
C VAL A 62 3.64 3.84 6.80
N ALA A 63 3.80 5.05 6.28
CA ALA A 63 3.02 6.20 6.69
C ALA A 63 2.64 7.07 5.49
N TRP A 64 1.52 7.76 5.63
CA TRP A 64 1.07 8.79 4.72
C TRP A 64 0.97 10.12 5.46
N ASP A 65 1.61 11.15 4.93
CA ASP A 65 1.45 12.53 5.36
C ASP A 65 0.60 13.29 4.33
N GLU A 66 -0.64 13.60 4.72
CA GLU A 66 -1.60 14.31 3.86
C GLU A 66 -1.19 15.77 3.62
N GLY A 67 -0.51 16.41 4.58
CA GLY A 67 -0.10 17.82 4.48
C GLY A 67 1.00 18.01 3.43
N SER A 68 2.00 17.11 3.42
CA SER A 68 3.08 17.14 2.44
C SER A 68 2.84 16.24 1.22
N LYS A 69 1.71 15.50 1.19
CA LYS A 69 1.40 14.49 0.16
C LYS A 69 2.52 13.47 -0.02
N THR A 70 3.08 12.99 1.08
CA THR A 70 4.26 12.12 1.06
C THR A 70 3.93 10.75 1.62
N PHE A 71 4.25 9.71 0.85
CA PHE A 71 4.26 8.33 1.32
C PHE A 71 5.66 7.94 1.75
N SER A 72 5.80 7.34 2.93
CA SER A 72 7.08 6.90 3.49
C SER A 72 7.03 5.44 3.89
N TRP A 73 8.15 4.75 3.75
CA TRP A 73 8.31 3.36 4.16
C TRP A 73 9.62 3.15 4.90
N TRP A 74 9.61 2.21 5.83
CA TRP A 74 10.79 1.79 6.59
C TRP A 74 10.78 0.26 6.75
N PRO A 75 11.96 -0.40 6.68
CA PRO A 75 12.06 -1.81 6.98
C PRO A 75 11.56 -2.05 8.41
N PRO A 76 10.80 -3.13 8.67
CA PRO A 76 10.39 -3.43 10.03
C PRO A 76 11.64 -3.87 10.80
N ASN A 77 12.12 -3.04 11.74
CA ASN A 77 13.28 -3.24 12.63
C ASN A 77 14.11 -4.50 12.33
N GLY A 78 14.99 -4.43 11.33
CA GLY A 78 15.95 -5.48 11.02
C GLY A 78 15.38 -6.74 10.36
N ASN A 79 14.33 -6.64 9.54
CA ASN A 79 13.86 -7.76 8.71
C ASN A 79 14.59 -7.77 7.35
N PRO A 80 15.61 -8.63 7.15
CA PRO A 80 16.39 -8.68 5.91
C PRO A 80 15.64 -9.30 4.72
N HIS A 81 14.38 -9.72 4.90
CA HIS A 81 13.60 -10.47 3.91
C HIS A 81 12.48 -9.64 3.25
N VAL A 82 12.55 -8.31 3.31
CA VAL A 82 11.67 -7.43 2.55
C VAL A 82 12.56 -6.61 1.62
N ASN A 83 12.71 -7.05 0.37
CA ASN A 83 13.50 -6.31 -0.61
C ASN A 83 12.66 -5.26 -1.33
N THR A 84 11.41 -5.59 -1.66
CA THR A 84 10.50 -4.68 -2.37
C THR A 84 9.06 -4.95 -1.98
N MET A 85 8.22 -3.92 -2.08
CA MET A 85 6.76 -4.07 -2.03
C MET A 85 6.13 -3.14 -3.06
N ASP A 86 4.93 -3.49 -3.47
CA ASP A 86 4.12 -2.67 -4.35
C ASP A 86 3.04 -1.96 -3.55
N VAL A 87 2.84 -0.67 -3.82
CA VAL A 87 1.81 0.12 -3.15
C VAL A 87 0.93 0.74 -4.23
N VAL A 88 -0.35 0.42 -4.16
CA VAL A 88 -1.38 0.94 -5.06
C VAL A 88 -2.18 1.99 -4.31
N PHE A 89 -2.22 3.21 -4.84
CA PHE A 89 -3.02 4.30 -4.32
C PHE A 89 -4.30 4.41 -5.13
N MET A 90 -5.44 4.32 -4.44
CA MET A 90 -6.74 4.28 -5.09
C MET A 90 -7.65 5.36 -4.55
N GLU A 91 -8.42 5.99 -5.43
CA GLU A 91 -9.43 6.98 -5.08
C GLU A 91 -10.82 6.49 -5.41
N TYR A 92 -11.82 6.89 -4.62
CA TYR A 92 -13.21 6.65 -4.93
C TYR A 92 -13.61 7.39 -6.22
N THR A 93 -14.39 6.72 -7.05
CA THR A 93 -14.97 7.25 -8.29
C THR A 93 -16.36 7.81 -8.06
#